data_AF-A0A1K1T2J6-F1
#
_entry.id   AF-A0A1K1T2J6-F1
#
_cell.length_a   1.000
_cell.length_b   1.000
_cell.length_c   1.000
_cell.angle_alpha   90.00
_cell.angle_beta   90.00
_cell.angle_gamma   90.00
#
_symmetry.space_group_name_H-M   'P 1'
#
loop_
_entity.id
_entity.type
_entity.pdbx_description
1 polymer ?
#
loop_
_entity_poly.entity_id
_entity_poly.type
_entity_poly.pdbx_seq_one_letter_code
_entity_poly.pdbx_strand_id
1 'polypeptide(L)'
;MRTKKSQVNKEEYMFSFIAEQATSGQPVKSFCARHGVASGNWFYWQKKYQQRNLESHNDNGSFTLLQITPDVVGPIESGIFAEYKGMKIYRPVPASFLKELIG
;
A
#
# COMPACT_ATOMS: atom_id res chain seq x y z
N MET A 1 -15.30 -34.08 -13.52
CA MET A 1 -16.15 -33.07 -12.83
C MET A 1 -15.48 -32.65 -11.54
N ARG A 2 -15.01 -31.40 -11.38
CA ARG A 2 -14.55 -30.87 -10.08
C ARG A 2 -15.77 -30.37 -9.30
N THR A 3 -15.98 -30.89 -8.10
CA THR A 3 -17.08 -30.48 -7.23
C THR A 3 -16.79 -29.09 -6.64
N LYS A 4 -17.76 -28.17 -6.68
CA LYS A 4 -17.58 -26.77 -6.23
C LYS A 4 -17.04 -26.65 -4.79
N LYS A 5 -17.39 -27.59 -3.90
CA LYS A 5 -16.87 -27.67 -2.52
C LYS A 5 -15.35 -27.87 -2.44
N SER A 6 -14.77 -28.69 -3.33
CA SER A 6 -13.32 -28.94 -3.36
C SER A 6 -12.53 -27.69 -3.79
N GLN A 7 -13.16 -26.83 -4.60
CA GLN A 7 -12.53 -25.61 -5.09
C GLN A 7 -12.49 -24.49 -4.03
N VAL A 8 -13.58 -24.32 -3.26
CA VAL A 8 -13.66 -23.32 -2.19
C VAL A 8 -12.59 -23.56 -1.13
N ASN A 9 -12.43 -24.81 -0.69
CA ASN A 9 -11.45 -25.19 0.32
C ASN A 9 -10.00 -24.94 -0.13
N LYS A 10 -9.75 -25.03 -1.44
CA LYS A 10 -8.44 -24.74 -2.04
C LYS A 10 -8.14 -23.25 -2.09
N GLU A 11 -9.14 -22.41 -2.37
CA GLU A 11 -8.98 -20.96 -2.42
C GLU A 11 -8.80 -20.36 -1.03
N GLU A 12 -9.52 -20.87 -0.04
CA GLU A 12 -9.34 -20.48 1.36
C GLU A 12 -7.93 -20.79 1.84
N TYR A 13 -7.44 -22.01 1.61
CA TYR A 13 -6.06 -22.39 1.92
C TYR A 13 -5.03 -21.49 1.22
N MET A 14 -5.25 -21.21 -0.06
CA MET A 14 -4.38 -20.37 -0.85
C MET A 14 -4.26 -18.96 -0.25
N PHE A 15 -5.38 -18.36 0.14
CA PHE A 15 -5.41 -17.00 0.67
C PHE A 15 -4.93 -16.91 2.12
N SER A 16 -5.24 -17.89 2.96
CA SER A 16 -4.68 -17.97 4.30
C SER A 16 -3.16 -18.10 4.26
N PHE A 17 -2.61 -18.85 3.30
CA PHE A 17 -1.18 -18.99 3.10
C PHE A 17 -0.48 -17.67 2.69
N ILE A 18 -1.13 -16.84 1.85
CA ILE A 18 -0.63 -15.49 1.53
C ILE A 18 -0.62 -14.60 2.79
N ALA A 19 -1.71 -14.62 3.58
CA ALA A 19 -1.82 -13.83 4.81
C ALA A 19 -0.79 -14.25 5.87
N GLU A 20 -0.54 -15.57 6.01
CA GLU A 20 0.46 -16.12 6.92
C GLU A 20 1.87 -15.67 6.51
N GLN A 21 2.20 -15.69 5.21
CA GLN A 21 3.48 -15.18 4.72
C GLN A 21 3.65 -13.69 5.06
N ALA A 22 2.63 -12.87 4.84
CA ALA A 22 2.69 -11.44 5.14
C ALA A 22 2.92 -11.16 6.64
N THR A 23 2.23 -11.91 7.51
CA THR A 23 2.37 -11.79 8.96
C THR A 23 3.72 -12.30 9.46
N SER A 24 4.30 -13.30 8.78
CA SER A 24 5.59 -13.89 9.17
C SER A 24 6.79 -12.95 9.00
N GLY A 25 6.67 -11.91 8.17
CA GLY A 25 7.77 -10.99 7.84
C GLY A 25 8.94 -11.65 7.08
N GLN A 26 8.82 -12.91 6.69
CA GLN A 26 9.89 -13.65 6.03
C GLN A 26 9.87 -13.44 4.52
N PRO A 27 11.04 -13.45 3.85
CA PRO A 27 11.09 -13.42 2.39
C PRO A 27 10.25 -14.54 1.77
N VAL A 28 9.50 -14.23 0.72
CA VAL A 28 8.62 -15.19 0.01
C VAL A 28 9.37 -16.48 -0.33
N LYS A 29 10.62 -16.38 -0.79
CA LYS A 29 11.45 -17.53 -1.17
C LYS A 29 11.73 -18.48 0.01
N SER A 30 12.07 -17.95 1.19
CA SER A 30 12.36 -18.77 2.37
C SER A 30 11.10 -19.33 3.01
N PHE A 31 10.00 -18.57 3.00
CA PHE A 31 8.69 -19.04 3.43
C PHE A 31 8.18 -20.19 2.54
N CYS A 32 8.19 -20.00 1.22
CA CYS A 32 7.81 -21.02 0.25
C CYS A 32 8.64 -22.30 0.40
N ALA A 33 9.96 -22.18 0.56
CA ALA A 33 10.85 -23.32 0.75
C ALA A 33 10.53 -24.13 2.01
N ARG A 34 10.21 -23.47 3.13
CA ARG A 34 9.84 -24.15 4.38
C ARG A 34 8.55 -24.94 4.27
N HIS A 35 7.56 -24.39 3.57
CA HIS A 35 6.24 -24.99 3.44
C HIS A 35 6.10 -25.91 2.20
N GLY A 36 7.19 -26.14 1.46
CA GLY A 36 7.19 -27.03 0.29
C GLY A 36 6.38 -26.50 -0.91
N VAL A 37 6.18 -25.17 -0.98
CA VAL A 37 5.43 -24.51 -2.06
C VAL A 37 6.41 -23.91 -3.05
N ALA A 38 6.18 -24.11 -4.35
CA ALA A 38 6.96 -23.42 -5.37
C ALA A 38 6.64 -21.92 -5.37
N SER A 39 7.66 -21.05 -5.38
CA SER A 39 7.44 -19.59 -5.36
C SER A 39 6.57 -19.10 -6.52
N GLY A 40 6.63 -19.75 -7.69
CA GLY A 40 5.74 -19.43 -8.81
C GLY A 40 4.25 -19.61 -8.49
N ASN A 41 3.89 -20.63 -7.71
CA ASN A 41 2.53 -20.83 -7.24
C ASN A 41 2.12 -19.70 -6.30
N TRP A 42 3.01 -19.28 -5.40
CA TRP A 42 2.75 -18.18 -4.49
C TRP A 42 2.48 -16.87 -5.23
N PHE A 43 3.28 -16.51 -6.24
CA PHE A 43 3.02 -15.29 -7.03
C PHE A 43 1.70 -15.36 -7.80
N TYR A 44 1.37 -16.53 -8.34
CA TYR A 44 0.08 -16.77 -8.98
C TYR A 44 -1.09 -16.58 -7.99
N TRP A 45 -0.95 -17.12 -6.78
CA TRP A 45 -1.92 -16.98 -5.70
C TRP A 45 -2.07 -15.54 -5.22
N GLN A 46 -0.97 -14.80 -5.10
CA GLN A 46 -0.98 -13.37 -4.74
C GLN A 46 -1.74 -12.56 -5.79
N LYS A 47 -1.48 -12.78 -7.09
CA LYS A 47 -2.20 -12.09 -8.16
C LYS A 47 -3.71 -12.35 -8.08
N LYS A 48 -4.10 -13.61 -7.84
CA LYS A 48 -5.51 -13.99 -7.68
C LYS A 48 -6.13 -13.40 -6.42
N TYR A 49 -5.37 -13.28 -5.33
CA TYR A 49 -5.81 -12.63 -4.09
C TYR A 49 -6.09 -11.14 -4.31
N GLN A 50 -5.20 -10.44 -5.02
CA GLN A 50 -5.40 -9.02 -5.36
C GLN A 50 -6.63 -8.81 -6.24
N GLN A 51 -6.83 -9.65 -7.27
CA GLN A 51 -8.00 -9.58 -8.15
C GLN A 51 -9.31 -9.77 -7.40
N ARG A 52 -9.38 -10.72 -6.46
CA ARG A 52 -10.58 -10.92 -5.62
C ARG A 52 -10.90 -9.68 -4.77
N ASN A 53 -9.89 -9.03 -4.22
CA ASN A 53 -10.09 -7.81 -3.43
C ASN A 53 -10.50 -6.61 -4.32
N LEU A 54 -9.98 -6.54 -5.55
CA LEU A 54 -10.37 -5.52 -6.55
C LEU A 54 -11.81 -5.72 -7.05
N GLU A 55 -12.22 -6.94 -7.35
CA GLU A 55 -13.58 -7.25 -7.79
C GLU A 55 -14.62 -6.99 -6.70
N SER A 56 -14.26 -7.19 -5.42
CA SER A 56 -15.11 -6.84 -4.28
C SER A 56 -15.22 -5.32 -4.04
N HIS A 57 -14.39 -4.51 -4.69
CA HIS A 57 -14.34 -3.05 -4.59
C HIS A 57 -14.78 -2.35 -5.89
N ASN A 58 -15.39 -3.07 -6.83
CA ASN A 58 -15.77 -2.52 -8.14
C ASN A 58 -17.05 -1.66 -8.14
N ASP A 59 -17.35 -1.00 -7.02
CA ASP A 59 -18.26 0.14 -6.97
C ASP A 59 -17.41 1.40 -6.76
N ASN A 60 -16.93 1.96 -7.88
CA ASN A 60 -16.30 3.28 -8.03
C ASN A 60 -14.80 3.41 -7.67
N GLY A 61 -13.99 3.58 -8.73
CA GLY A 61 -12.82 4.47 -8.78
C GLY A 61 -11.85 4.46 -7.60
N SER A 62 -10.73 3.78 -7.79
CA SER A 62 -9.57 3.75 -6.87
C SER A 62 -9.01 5.15 -6.56
N PHE A 63 -9.50 5.76 -5.48
CA PHE A 63 -8.85 6.86 -4.77
C PHE A 63 -8.63 6.44 -3.31
N THR A 64 -7.39 6.52 -2.83
CA THR A 64 -7.09 6.34 -1.40
C THR A 64 -7.37 7.66 -0.69
N LEU A 65 -8.30 7.67 0.27
CA LEU A 65 -8.55 8.81 1.14
C LEU A 65 -7.35 9.00 2.07
N LEU A 66 -6.49 9.96 1.75
CA LEU A 66 -5.48 10.44 2.68
C LEU A 66 -6.19 11.21 3.80
N GLN A 67 -6.16 10.67 5.02
CA GLN A 67 -6.56 11.45 6.19
C GLN A 67 -5.51 12.53 6.43
N ILE A 68 -5.83 13.76 6.02
CA ILE A 68 -5.03 14.93 6.37
C ILE A 68 -5.33 15.21 7.85
N THR A 69 -4.44 14.79 8.75
CA THR A 69 -4.41 15.32 10.10
C THR A 69 -4.09 16.82 9.95
N PRO A 70 -4.96 17.74 10.39
CA PRO A 70 -4.61 19.15 10.35
C PRO A 70 -3.46 19.37 11.34
N ASP A 71 -2.25 19.49 10.80
CA ASP A 71 -1.10 20.07 11.49
C ASP A 71 -1.57 21.42 12.04
N VAL A 72 -1.41 21.65 13.34
CA VAL A 72 -1.99 22.79 14.07
C VAL A 72 -1.62 24.09 13.37
N VAL A 73 -2.56 24.62 12.58
CA VAL A 73 -2.38 25.83 11.78
C VAL A 73 -2.56 27.02 12.72
N GLY A 74 -1.43 27.59 13.17
CA GLY A 74 -1.42 28.98 13.66
C GLY A 74 -1.97 29.93 12.58
N PRO A 75 -2.40 31.15 12.94
CA PRO A 75 -3.19 32.02 12.08
C PRO A 75 -2.65 32.06 10.65
N ILE A 76 -3.51 31.68 9.70
CA ILE A 76 -3.20 31.72 8.26
C ILE A 76 -3.13 33.20 7.89
N GLU A 77 -1.95 33.80 8.02
CA GLU A 77 -1.67 35.08 7.40
C GLU A 77 -1.74 34.85 5.89
N SER A 78 -2.76 35.41 5.25
CA SER A 78 -3.05 35.30 3.81
C SER A 78 -2.06 36.11 2.95
N GLY A 79 -0.78 36.11 3.32
CA GLY A 79 0.31 36.85 2.70
C GLY A 79 1.33 35.94 2.02
N ILE A 80 1.99 36.46 0.99
CA ILE A 80 3.18 35.83 0.40
C ILE A 80 4.31 35.95 1.45
N PHE A 81 4.85 34.81 1.89
CA PHE A 81 5.98 34.76 2.81
C PHE A 81 7.29 35.23 2.13
N ALA A 82 7.55 34.80 0.90
CA ALA A 82 8.71 35.22 0.12
C ALA A 82 8.49 35.09 -1.39
N GLU A 83 9.19 35.91 -2.19
CA GLU A 83 9.22 35.80 -3.65
C GLU A 83 10.67 35.78 -4.17
N TYR A 84 11.00 34.81 -5.02
CA TYR A 84 12.31 34.73 -5.67
C TYR A 84 12.15 34.29 -7.12
N LYS A 85 12.63 35.12 -8.07
CA LYS A 85 12.54 34.86 -9.52
C LYS A 85 11.14 34.44 -10.01
N GLY A 86 10.09 35.02 -9.43
CA GLY A 86 8.68 34.70 -9.75
C GLY A 86 8.10 33.48 -9.03
N MET A 87 8.87 32.79 -8.19
CA MET A 87 8.35 31.75 -7.30
C MET A 87 7.84 32.39 -6.01
N LYS A 88 6.54 32.21 -5.72
CA LYS A 88 5.88 32.71 -4.51
C LYS A 88 5.80 31.59 -3.48
N ILE A 89 6.41 31.82 -2.32
CA ILE A 89 6.35 30.96 -1.15
C ILE A 89 5.32 31.54 -0.21
N TYR A 90 4.32 30.76 0.16
CA TYR A 90 3.20 31.20 1.01
C TYR A 90 3.34 30.80 2.46
N ARG A 91 4.25 29.88 2.78
CA ARG A 91 4.51 29.40 4.14
C ARG A 91 6.01 29.45 4.44
N PRO A 92 6.44 29.92 5.61
CA PRO A 92 7.82 29.76 6.05
C PRO A 92 8.20 28.28 6.03
N VAL A 93 9.32 27.96 5.39
CA VAL A 93 9.84 26.59 5.35
C VAL A 93 11.04 26.51 6.30
N PRO A 94 11.03 25.60 7.30
CA PRO A 94 12.17 25.40 8.18
C PRO A 94 13.41 24.92 7.40
N ALA A 95 14.58 25.42 7.77
CA ALA A 95 15.84 25.01 7.13
C ALA A 95 16.16 23.52 7.31
N SER A 96 15.66 22.88 8.37
CA SER A 96 15.79 21.43 8.59
C SER A 96 15.11 20.62 7.48
N PHE A 97 13.88 20.99 7.12
CA PHE A 97 13.12 20.34 6.05
C PHE A 97 13.85 20.45 4.70
N LEU A 98 14.41 21.61 4.38
CA LEU A 98 15.18 21.80 3.14
C LEU A 98 16.46 20.96 3.12
N LYS A 99 17.13 20.80 4.26
CA LYS A 99 18.33 19.95 4.36
C LYS A 99 18.02 18.48 4.10
N GLU A 100 16.88 17.98 4.55
CA GLU A 100 16.45 16.60 4.31
C GLU A 100 16.20 16.30 2.82
N LEU A 101 15.90 17.33 2.01
CA LEU A 101 15.61 17.17 0.57
C LEU A 101 16.87 17.11 -0.31
N ILE A 102 18.02 17.58 0.18
CA ILE A 102 19.28 17.66 -0.58
C ILE A 102 20.17 16.46 -0.25
N GLY A 103 19.59 15.26 -0.18
CA GLY A 103 20.29 14.01 0.19
C GLY A 103 21.65 13.82 -0.47
#